data_AF-A0A2N3F7N8-F1
#
_entry.id   AF-A0A2N3F7N8-F1
#
_cell.length_a   1.000
_cell.length_b   1.000
_cell.length_c   1.000
_cell.angle_alpha   90.00
_cell.angle_beta   90.00
_cell.angle_gamma   90.00
#
_symmetry.space_group_name_H-M   'P 1'
#
loop_
_entity.id
_entity.type
_entity.pdbx_description
1 polymer ?
#
loop_
_entity_poly.entity_id
_entity_poly.type
_entity_poly.pdbx_seq_one_letter_code
_entity_poly.pdbx_strand_id
1 'polypeptide(L)'
;MAADHPRFTAVSVPLVILFARFLSDLKPRPFHLLATALVLLSLGSWADQSYNPDNIVKWDNRQAMSIVSSGYQTGDTILLIPNFVSSIPEYYLQPEAYANLRKVPSFDAHGRPRNTPAELAQDLERQVGPSYRVWLVSTWQETPRIALDRALTARWLVSQNFRVVQDNPLRKIRVTLYETDPNRDFFINPGEAQ
;
A
#
# COMPACT_ATOMS: atom_id res chain seq x y z
N MET A 1 14.48 11.52 -21.90
CA MET A 1 13.84 11.74 -23.22
C MET A 1 12.34 11.72 -23.01
N ALA A 2 11.65 12.61 -23.73
CA ALA A 2 10.30 13.11 -23.47
C ALA A 2 9.21 12.03 -23.39
N ALA A 3 8.25 12.30 -22.52
CA ALA A 3 7.00 11.56 -22.37
C ALA A 3 6.13 11.76 -23.61
N ASP A 4 5.76 10.65 -24.24
CA ASP A 4 4.88 10.62 -25.41
C ASP A 4 3.47 10.22 -24.94
N HIS A 5 2.75 11.17 -24.34
CA HIS A 5 1.30 11.10 -24.13
C HIS A 5 0.49 12.15 -24.92
N PRO A 6 0.75 12.44 -26.21
CA PRO A 6 -0.08 13.40 -26.95
C PRO A 6 -1.38 12.80 -27.52
N ARG A 7 -1.63 11.48 -27.40
CA ARG A 7 -2.76 10.83 -28.11
C ARG A 7 -4.06 10.70 -27.32
N PHE A 8 -4.03 10.74 -25.98
CA PHE A 8 -5.25 10.58 -25.16
C PHE A 8 -5.95 11.92 -24.83
N THR A 9 -5.21 13.02 -24.80
CA THR A 9 -5.74 14.38 -24.57
C THR A 9 -6.34 15.01 -25.83
N ALA A 10 -5.92 14.59 -27.02
CA ALA A 10 -6.40 15.17 -28.28
C ALA A 10 -7.84 14.77 -28.65
N VAL A 11 -8.35 13.64 -28.15
CA VAL A 11 -9.70 13.12 -28.47
C VAL A 11 -10.75 13.57 -27.45
N SER A 12 -10.34 13.85 -26.21
CA SER A 12 -11.25 14.22 -25.12
C SER A 12 -11.68 15.69 -25.17
N VAL A 13 -10.81 16.62 -25.59
CA VAL A 13 -11.12 18.06 -25.68
C VAL A 13 -12.25 18.38 -26.69
N PRO A 14 -12.23 17.89 -27.95
CA PRO A 14 -13.32 18.16 -28.88
C PRO A 14 -14.65 17.54 -28.45
N LEU A 15 -14.62 16.36 -27.82
CA LEU A 15 -15.81 15.68 -27.30
C LEU A 15 -16.45 16.46 -26.14
N VAL A 16 -15.65 17.00 -25.22
CA VAL A 16 -16.13 17.83 -24.11
C VAL A 16 -16.73 19.15 -24.63
N ILE A 17 -16.12 19.77 -25.64
CA ILE A 17 -16.64 21.01 -26.26
C ILE A 17 -17.95 20.73 -27.00
N LEU A 18 -18.06 19.61 -27.72
CA LEU A 18 -19.30 19.20 -28.39
C LEU A 18 -20.42 18.91 -27.39
N PHE A 19 -20.10 18.24 -26.28
CA PHE A 19 -21.08 17.95 -25.22
C PHE A 19 -21.54 19.22 -24.50
N ALA A 20 -20.62 20.14 -24.23
CA ALA A 20 -20.93 21.44 -23.64
C ALA A 20 -21.81 22.30 -24.56
N ARG A 21 -21.56 22.27 -25.87
CA ARG A 21 -22.34 23.01 -26.88
C ARG A 21 -23.72 22.39 -27.11
N PHE A 22 -23.84 21.06 -27.04
CA PHE A 22 -25.12 20.37 -27.06
C PHE A 22 -25.97 20.68 -25.82
N LEU A 23 -25.32 20.83 -24.65
CA LEU A 23 -25.98 21.22 -23.41
C LEU A 23 -26.36 22.71 -23.34
N SER A 24 -25.71 23.59 -24.11
CA SER A 24 -26.03 25.03 -24.13
C SER A 24 -27.27 25.39 -24.95
N ASP A 25 -27.68 24.53 -25.90
CA ASP A 25 -28.86 24.75 -26.74
C ASP A 25 -30.18 24.25 -26.10
N LEU A 26 -30.12 23.64 -24.91
CA LEU A 26 -31.28 23.16 -24.15
C LEU A 26 -31.75 24.20 -23.10
N LYS A 27 -32.94 24.78 -23.29
CA LYS A 27 -33.58 25.76 -22.35
C LYS A 27 -34.06 25.13 -21.02
N PRO A 28 -34.18 25.89 -19.91
CA PRO A 28 -33.21 25.75 -18.82
C PRO A 28 -33.79 25.33 -17.46
N ARG A 29 -32.94 24.61 -16.70
CA ARG A 29 -32.89 24.39 -15.23
C ARG A 29 -32.66 22.93 -14.84
N PRO A 30 -33.54 21.96 -15.15
CA PRO A 30 -33.34 20.58 -14.72
C PRO A 30 -32.15 19.94 -15.43
N PHE A 31 -31.95 20.22 -16.72
CA PHE A 31 -30.81 19.69 -17.48
C PHE A 31 -29.46 20.30 -17.07
N HIS A 32 -29.41 21.58 -16.72
CA HIS A 32 -28.19 22.18 -16.17
C HIS A 32 -27.87 21.64 -14.78
N LEU A 33 -28.89 21.42 -13.93
CA LEU A 33 -28.70 20.74 -12.65
C LEU A 33 -28.19 19.31 -12.84
N LEU A 34 -28.77 18.56 -13.78
CA LEU A 34 -28.35 17.20 -14.09
C LEU A 34 -26.91 17.16 -14.63
N ALA A 35 -26.57 18.06 -15.56
CA ALA A 35 -25.23 18.17 -16.12
C ALA A 35 -24.20 18.60 -15.05
N THR A 36 -24.56 19.56 -14.19
CA THR A 36 -23.70 19.98 -13.08
C THR A 36 -23.51 18.86 -12.07
N ALA A 37 -24.58 18.11 -11.76
CA ALA A 37 -24.50 16.93 -10.90
C ALA A 37 -23.61 15.84 -11.54
N LEU A 38 -23.72 15.60 -12.84
CA LEU A 38 -22.85 14.67 -13.57
C LEU A 38 -21.39 15.12 -13.56
N VAL A 39 -21.11 16.41 -13.75
CA VAL A 39 -19.74 16.96 -13.67
C VAL A 39 -19.20 16.86 -12.25
N LEU A 40 -20.00 17.20 -11.22
CA LEU A 40 -19.60 17.06 -9.82
C LEU A 40 -19.43 15.61 -9.39
N LEU A 41 -20.26 14.68 -9.87
CA LEU A 41 -20.09 13.25 -9.66
C LEU A 41 -18.88 12.71 -10.41
N SER A 42 -18.58 13.23 -11.59
CA SER A 42 -17.39 12.85 -12.36
C SER A 42 -16.12 13.40 -11.70
N LEU A 43 -16.13 14.64 -11.20
CA LEU A 43 -15.05 15.24 -10.44
C LEU A 43 -14.90 14.58 -9.06
N GLY A 44 -16.01 14.22 -8.41
CA GLY A 44 -16.04 13.47 -7.17
C GLY A 44 -15.52 12.05 -7.37
N SER A 45 -15.89 11.38 -8.46
CA SER A 45 -15.38 10.07 -8.84
C SER A 45 -13.92 10.13 -9.31
N TRP A 46 -13.49 11.23 -9.93
CA TRP A 46 -12.09 11.47 -10.29
C TRP A 46 -11.26 11.81 -9.06
N ALA A 47 -11.77 12.60 -8.11
CA ALA A 47 -11.16 12.87 -6.82
C ALA A 47 -11.08 11.58 -6.00
N ASP A 48 -12.17 10.81 -5.94
CA ASP A 48 -12.20 9.49 -5.32
C ASP A 48 -11.21 8.54 -6.00
N GLN A 49 -11.13 8.50 -7.34
CA GLN A 49 -10.10 7.74 -8.05
C GLN A 49 -8.68 8.31 -7.91
N SER A 50 -8.48 9.58 -7.60
CA SER A 50 -7.13 10.16 -7.45
C SER A 50 -6.63 10.05 -6.00
N TYR A 51 -7.53 10.01 -5.02
CA TYR A 51 -7.25 9.68 -3.62
C TYR A 51 -7.36 8.17 -3.33
N ASN A 52 -8.03 7.40 -4.19
CA ASN A 52 -8.14 5.96 -4.19
C ASN A 52 -7.85 5.42 -5.62
N PRO A 53 -6.57 5.48 -6.08
CA PRO A 53 -6.13 5.11 -7.43
C PRO A 53 -6.37 3.66 -7.85
N ASP A 54 -6.86 2.83 -6.94
CA ASP A 54 -7.05 1.43 -7.20
C ASP A 54 -8.55 1.10 -7.08
N ASN A 55 -9.12 0.62 -8.19
CA ASN A 55 -10.10 -0.46 -8.13
C ASN A 55 -9.42 -1.64 -7.40
N ILE A 56 -9.23 -1.54 -6.08
CA ILE A 56 -8.53 -2.54 -5.28
C ILE A 56 -9.37 -3.81 -5.42
N VAL A 57 -8.91 -4.70 -6.30
CA VAL A 57 -9.27 -6.10 -6.27
C VAL A 57 -9.06 -6.51 -4.82
N LYS A 58 -10.15 -6.69 -4.05
CA LYS A 58 -10.08 -7.18 -2.68
C LYS A 58 -9.19 -8.40 -2.72
N TRP A 59 -8.01 -8.25 -2.15
CA TRP A 59 -6.99 -9.25 -2.29
C TRP A 59 -7.40 -10.43 -1.41
N ASP A 60 -7.65 -11.58 -2.04
CA ASP A 60 -7.83 -12.82 -1.31
C ASP A 60 -6.50 -13.26 -0.69
N ASN A 61 -6.32 -12.93 0.59
CA ASN A 61 -5.16 -13.28 1.38
C ASN A 61 -5.44 -14.42 2.37
N ARG A 62 -6.56 -15.15 2.23
CA ARG A 62 -6.97 -16.19 3.18
C ARG A 62 -5.90 -17.28 3.33
N GLN A 63 -5.37 -17.75 2.20
CA GLN A 63 -4.30 -18.73 2.20
C GLN A 63 -3.01 -18.19 2.85
N ALA A 64 -2.70 -16.92 2.63
CA ALA A 64 -1.55 -16.28 3.26
C ALA A 64 -1.73 -16.17 4.79
N MET A 65 -2.91 -15.77 5.25
CA MET A 65 -3.21 -15.69 6.68
C MET A 65 -3.22 -17.07 7.33
N SER A 66 -3.67 -18.11 6.62
CA SER A 66 -3.58 -19.50 7.11
C SER A 66 -2.13 -19.96 7.29
N ILE A 67 -1.22 -19.60 6.39
CA ILE A 67 0.22 -19.90 6.51
C ILE A 67 0.84 -19.16 7.70
N VAL A 68 0.52 -17.87 7.86
CA VAL A 68 1.01 -17.09 9.00
C VAL A 68 0.49 -17.66 10.31
N SER A 69 -0.82 -17.94 10.39
CA SER A 69 -1.48 -18.48 11.57
C SER A 69 -0.90 -19.83 12.01
N SER A 70 -0.50 -20.68 11.08
CA SER A 70 0.09 -22.00 11.41
C SER A 70 1.54 -21.94 11.91
N GLY A 71 2.29 -20.89 11.56
CA GLY A 71 3.70 -20.73 11.92
C GLY A 71 4.00 -19.61 12.93
N TYR A 72 2.97 -18.89 13.36
CA TYR A 72 3.08 -17.75 14.27
C TYR A 72 3.60 -18.18 15.64
N GLN A 73 4.51 -17.38 16.19
CA GLN A 73 4.93 -17.46 17.59
C GLN A 73 4.71 -16.12 18.28
N THR A 74 4.53 -16.15 19.60
CA THR A 74 4.39 -14.95 20.41
C THR A 74 5.59 -14.02 20.23
N GLY A 75 5.34 -12.78 19.84
CA GLY A 75 6.38 -11.78 19.57
C GLY A 75 6.74 -11.63 18.09
N ASP A 76 6.21 -12.49 17.21
CA ASP A 76 6.33 -12.28 15.76
C ASP A 76 5.55 -11.01 15.35
N THR A 77 6.14 -10.22 14.46
CA THR A 77 5.46 -9.11 13.79
C THR A 77 4.95 -9.53 12.43
N ILE A 78 3.72 -9.17 12.08
CA ILE A 78 3.14 -9.45 10.76
C ILE A 78 3.06 -8.13 9.99
N LEU A 79 3.91 -7.97 8.97
CA LEU A 79 3.95 -6.78 8.13
C LEU A 79 3.22 -7.01 6.81
N LEU A 80 2.21 -6.19 6.54
CA LEU A 80 1.40 -6.27 5.33
C LEU A 80 1.78 -5.19 4.31
N ILE A 81 2.03 -5.60 3.06
CA ILE A 81 2.26 -4.69 1.93
C ILE A 81 1.35 -5.07 0.76
N PRO A 82 0.44 -4.18 0.31
CA PRO A 82 0.26 -2.78 0.72
C PRO A 82 -0.52 -2.64 2.05
N ASN A 83 -0.59 -1.44 2.59
CA ASN A 83 -1.23 -1.15 3.88
C ASN A 83 -2.78 -1.14 3.87
N PHE A 84 -3.41 -1.01 2.71
CA PHE A 84 -4.87 -1.05 2.54
C PHE A 84 -5.46 -2.46 2.60
N VAL A 85 -4.86 -3.36 3.38
CA VAL A 85 -5.36 -4.73 3.54
C VAL A 85 -6.76 -4.73 4.15
N SER A 86 -7.61 -5.56 3.54
CA SER A 86 -9.00 -5.84 3.93
C SER A 86 -9.12 -6.32 5.38
N SER A 87 -10.32 -6.30 5.97
CA SER A 87 -10.63 -6.78 7.33
C SER A 87 -10.53 -8.30 7.53
N ILE A 88 -10.05 -9.04 6.52
CA ILE A 88 -9.94 -10.51 6.56
C ILE A 88 -9.00 -11.02 7.67
N PRO A 89 -7.85 -10.40 7.99
CA PRO A 89 -6.93 -10.92 9.01
C PRO A 89 -7.60 -11.20 10.36
N GLU A 90 -8.58 -10.39 10.76
CA GLU A 90 -9.36 -10.54 12.01
C GLU A 90 -10.05 -11.90 12.13
N TYR A 91 -10.38 -12.54 11.00
CA TYR A 91 -11.09 -13.83 10.98
C TYR A 91 -10.15 -15.05 10.98
N TYR A 92 -8.85 -14.85 10.70
CA TYR A 92 -7.89 -15.94 10.49
C TYR A 92 -6.74 -15.94 11.49
N LEU A 93 -6.41 -14.78 12.03
CA LEU A 93 -5.35 -14.62 13.02
C LEU A 93 -5.93 -14.70 14.43
N GLN A 94 -5.19 -15.34 15.33
CA GLN A 94 -5.50 -15.30 16.76
C GLN A 94 -5.33 -13.86 17.29
N PRO A 95 -6.01 -13.47 18.39
CA PRO A 95 -5.97 -12.11 18.93
C PRO A 95 -4.55 -11.58 19.16
N GLU A 96 -3.64 -12.43 19.63
CA GLU A 96 -2.24 -12.09 19.89
C GLU A 96 -1.48 -11.76 18.59
N ALA A 97 -1.69 -12.57 17.56
CA ALA A 97 -1.11 -12.34 16.23
C ALA A 97 -1.70 -11.07 15.58
N TYR A 98 -3.00 -10.88 15.74
CA TYR A 98 -3.69 -9.71 15.22
C TYR A 98 -3.18 -8.41 15.86
N ALA A 99 -2.90 -8.42 17.17
CA ALA A 99 -2.32 -7.27 17.87
C ALA A 99 -0.92 -6.88 17.36
N ASN A 100 -0.19 -7.82 16.74
CA ASN A 100 1.12 -7.60 16.13
C ASN A 100 1.08 -7.39 14.61
N LEU A 101 -0.12 -7.20 14.05
CA LEU A 101 -0.28 -6.77 12.68
C LEU A 101 0.22 -5.32 12.51
N ARG A 102 1.08 -5.11 11.53
CA ARG A 102 1.72 -3.82 11.22
C ARG A 102 1.53 -3.47 9.75
N LYS A 103 1.47 -2.16 9.50
CA LYS A 103 1.21 -1.55 8.20
C LYS A 103 2.06 -0.29 8.10
N VAL A 104 2.80 -0.14 7.01
CA VAL A 104 3.57 1.08 6.74
C VAL A 104 2.59 2.23 6.45
N PRO A 105 2.69 3.39 7.12
CA PRO A 105 1.84 4.55 6.83
C PRO A 105 2.08 5.11 5.43
N SER A 106 1.02 5.43 4.69
CA SER A 106 1.15 6.08 3.36
C SER A 106 1.38 7.58 3.43
N PHE A 107 1.03 8.21 4.56
CA PHE A 107 1.03 9.65 4.75
C PHE A 107 1.57 10.00 6.15
N ASP A 108 2.15 11.19 6.29
CA ASP A 108 2.57 11.74 7.57
C ASP A 108 1.41 12.42 8.32
N ALA A 109 1.71 12.97 9.50
CA ALA A 109 0.73 13.68 10.33
C ALA A 109 0.14 14.94 9.66
N HIS A 110 0.75 15.43 8.58
CA HIS A 110 0.33 16.61 7.82
C HIS A 110 -0.34 16.24 6.50
N GLY A 111 -0.62 14.95 6.26
CA GLY A 111 -1.24 14.46 5.03
C GLY A 111 -0.32 14.42 3.82
N ARG A 112 1.01 14.57 4.00
CA ARG A 112 1.99 14.47 2.92
C ARG A 112 2.33 13.00 2.66
N PRO A 113 2.46 12.56 1.40
CA PRO A 113 2.86 11.19 1.10
C PRO A 113 4.22 10.86 1.73
N ARG A 114 4.31 9.72 2.43
CA ARG A 114 5.57 9.13 2.90
C ARG A 114 6.05 8.14 1.85
N ASN A 115 6.99 8.56 1.02
CA ASN A 115 7.43 7.82 -0.15
C ASN A 115 8.97 7.80 -0.31
N THR A 116 9.71 8.27 0.70
CA THR A 116 11.17 8.21 0.68
C THR A 116 11.70 6.96 1.42
N PRO A 117 12.87 6.42 1.02
CA PRO A 117 13.50 5.31 1.73
C PRO A 117 13.78 5.59 3.22
N ALA A 118 14.11 6.84 3.56
CA ALA A 118 14.41 7.24 4.94
C ALA A 118 13.17 7.19 5.83
N GLU A 119 12.04 7.71 5.36
CA GLU A 119 10.76 7.66 6.10
C GLU A 119 10.31 6.21 6.30
N LEU A 120 10.44 5.37 5.27
CA LEU A 120 10.12 3.95 5.36
C LEU A 120 11.01 3.25 6.39
N ALA A 121 12.32 3.50 6.37
CA ALA A 121 13.25 2.91 7.33
C ALA A 121 12.89 3.29 8.78
N GLN A 122 12.52 4.55 9.02
CA GLN A 122 12.07 5.00 10.35
C GLN A 122 10.78 4.32 10.80
N ASP A 123 9.83 4.08 9.88
CA ASP A 123 8.59 3.39 10.20
C ASP A 123 8.82 1.90 10.45
N LEU A 124 9.70 1.25 9.67
CA LEU A 124 10.09 -0.13 9.88
C LEU A 124 10.84 -0.31 11.21
N GLU A 125 11.77 0.59 11.56
CA GLU A 125 12.46 0.56 12.85
C GLU A 125 11.47 0.62 14.01
N ARG A 126 10.52 1.57 13.96
CA ARG A 126 9.53 1.75 15.03
C ARG A 126 8.57 0.58 15.17
N GLN A 127 8.12 0.00 14.05
CA GLN A 127 7.06 -1.01 14.05
C GLN A 127 7.58 -2.44 14.13
N VAL A 128 8.76 -2.68 13.56
CA VAL A 128 9.30 -4.01 13.28
C VAL A 128 10.66 -4.22 13.96
N GLY A 129 11.44 -3.16 14.17
CA GLY A 129 12.78 -3.19 14.79
C GLY A 129 12.86 -4.09 16.03
N PRO A 130 11.94 -3.98 17.01
CA PRO A 130 11.97 -4.81 18.23
C PRO A 130 11.67 -6.31 18.04
N SER A 131 11.34 -6.75 16.82
CA SER A 131 10.84 -8.12 16.56
C SER A 131 11.97 -9.06 16.20
N TYR A 132 11.98 -10.27 16.75
CA TYR A 132 12.94 -11.30 16.33
C TYR A 132 12.55 -11.98 15.03
N ARG A 133 11.24 -12.09 14.78
CA ARG A 133 10.66 -12.75 13.62
C ARG A 133 9.62 -11.85 12.97
N VAL A 134 9.66 -11.78 11.64
CA VAL A 134 8.81 -10.89 10.85
C VAL A 134 8.20 -11.67 9.70
N TRP A 135 6.88 -11.75 9.67
CA TRP A 135 6.11 -12.26 8.54
C TRP A 135 5.84 -11.13 7.56
N LEU A 136 6.54 -11.12 6.44
CA LEU A 136 6.28 -10.19 5.34
C LEU A 136 5.25 -10.80 4.39
N VAL A 137 4.05 -10.22 4.35
CA VAL A 137 2.95 -10.64 3.48
C VAL A 137 2.77 -9.57 2.42
N SER A 138 3.30 -9.82 1.24
CA SER A 138 3.38 -8.83 0.16
C SER A 138 2.65 -9.29 -1.11
N THR A 139 1.96 -8.38 -1.78
CA THR A 139 1.33 -8.67 -3.10
C THR A 139 2.35 -8.59 -4.24
N TRP A 140 2.02 -9.22 -5.38
CA TRP A 140 2.75 -9.10 -6.65
C TRP A 140 2.19 -8.02 -7.59
N GLN A 141 1.23 -7.21 -7.15
CA GLN A 141 0.69 -6.13 -8.01
C GLN A 141 1.81 -5.30 -8.65
N GLU A 142 1.68 -5.08 -9.95
CA GLU A 142 2.67 -4.40 -10.79
C GLU A 142 2.54 -2.87 -10.72
N THR A 143 2.14 -2.31 -9.57
CA THR A 143 2.29 -0.87 -9.39
C THR A 143 3.74 -0.58 -8.99
N PRO A 144 4.42 0.40 -9.62
CA PRO A 144 5.81 0.73 -9.29
C PRO A 144 6.03 1.00 -7.81
N ARG A 145 5.02 1.59 -7.13
CA ARG A 145 5.07 1.88 -5.70
C ARG A 145 5.10 0.62 -4.84
N ILE A 146 4.20 -0.34 -5.07
CA ILE A 146 4.16 -1.58 -4.27
C ILE A 146 5.43 -2.40 -4.49
N ALA A 147 5.93 -2.45 -5.74
CA ALA A 147 7.18 -3.11 -6.05
C ALA A 147 8.37 -2.45 -5.32
N LEU A 148 8.40 -1.11 -5.28
CA LEU A 148 9.41 -0.34 -4.55
C LEU A 148 9.34 -0.59 -3.04
N ASP A 149 8.16 -0.46 -2.43
CA ASP A 149 7.96 -0.65 -0.99
C ASP A 149 8.41 -2.05 -0.56
N ARG A 150 8.00 -3.08 -1.31
CA ARG A 150 8.45 -4.47 -1.06
C ARG A 150 9.96 -4.61 -1.15
N ALA A 151 10.58 -4.02 -2.17
CA ALA A 151 12.03 -4.10 -2.35
C ALA A 151 12.79 -3.37 -1.23
N LEU A 152 12.32 -2.18 -0.83
CA LEU A 152 12.93 -1.40 0.23
C LEU A 152 12.75 -2.08 1.60
N THR A 153 11.57 -2.62 1.90
CA THR A 153 11.33 -3.40 3.13
C THR A 153 12.23 -4.62 3.20
N ALA A 154 12.33 -5.40 2.12
CA ALA A 154 13.21 -6.57 2.09
C ALA A 154 14.68 -6.18 2.28
N ARG A 155 15.15 -5.11 1.63
CA ARG A 155 16.52 -4.60 1.83
C ARG A 155 16.76 -4.12 3.26
N TRP A 156 15.80 -3.43 3.85
CA TRP A 156 15.90 -2.96 5.23
C TRP A 156 15.99 -4.14 6.21
N LEU A 157 15.14 -5.16 6.07
CA LEU A 157 15.21 -6.38 6.88
C LEU A 157 16.59 -7.03 6.80
N VAL A 158 17.13 -7.20 5.59
CA VAL A 158 18.48 -7.75 5.39
C VAL A 158 19.56 -6.86 6.03
N SER A 159 19.45 -5.53 5.94
CA SER A 159 20.38 -4.61 6.60
C SER A 159 20.31 -4.67 8.13
N GLN A 160 19.19 -5.12 8.68
CA GLN A 160 18.98 -5.38 10.09
C GLN A 160 19.29 -6.84 10.48
N ASN A 161 20.11 -7.53 9.69
CA ASN A 161 20.52 -8.93 9.89
C ASN A 161 19.38 -9.95 9.92
N PHE A 162 18.19 -9.62 9.41
CA PHE A 162 17.15 -10.61 9.22
C PHE A 162 17.50 -11.50 8.01
N ARG A 163 17.38 -12.80 8.20
CA ARG A 163 17.51 -13.82 7.15
C ARG A 163 16.15 -14.40 6.82
N VAL A 164 15.96 -14.80 5.57
CA VAL A 164 14.77 -15.54 5.14
C VAL A 164 14.85 -16.97 5.67
N VAL A 165 13.83 -17.39 6.41
CA VAL A 165 13.70 -18.76 6.95
C VAL A 165 12.65 -19.55 6.18
N GLN A 166 11.61 -18.88 5.70
CA GLN A 166 10.55 -19.50 4.91
C GLN A 166 10.09 -18.55 3.81
N ASP A 167 9.81 -19.08 2.63
CA ASP A 167 9.27 -18.30 1.52
C ASP A 167 8.21 -19.10 0.76
N ASN A 168 6.99 -18.56 0.72
CA ASN A 168 5.83 -19.19 0.10
C ASN A 168 5.30 -18.28 -1.02
N PRO A 169 5.73 -18.49 -2.28
CA PRO A 169 5.15 -17.79 -3.41
C PRO A 169 3.76 -18.36 -3.73
N LEU A 170 2.73 -17.53 -3.62
CA LEU A 170 1.37 -17.79 -4.08
C LEU A 170 1.10 -16.95 -5.33
N ARG A 171 -0.02 -17.21 -6.04
CA ARG A 171 -0.31 -16.60 -7.34
C ARG A 171 -0.15 -15.07 -7.40
N LYS A 172 -0.68 -14.34 -6.41
CA LYS A 172 -0.61 -12.87 -6.33
C LYS A 172 -0.01 -12.38 -5.02
N ILE A 173 0.57 -13.29 -4.23
CA ILE A 173 1.06 -13.03 -2.87
C ILE A 173 2.41 -13.70 -2.70
N ARG A 174 3.28 -13.13 -1.91
CA ARG A 174 4.40 -13.82 -1.32
C ARG A 174 4.32 -13.68 0.19
N VAL A 175 4.44 -14.81 0.89
CA VAL A 175 4.54 -14.84 2.35
C VAL A 175 5.95 -15.29 2.69
N THR A 176 6.74 -14.38 3.24
CA THR A 176 8.14 -14.62 3.59
C THR A 176 8.32 -14.43 5.10
N LEU A 177 8.86 -15.43 5.78
CA LEU A 177 9.28 -15.33 7.17
C LEU A 177 10.74 -14.92 7.22
N TYR A 178 10.99 -13.84 7.94
CA TYR A 178 12.31 -13.33 8.28
C TYR A 178 12.59 -13.58 9.77
N GLU A 179 13.83 -13.88 10.11
CA GLU A 179 14.29 -14.07 11.49
C GLU A 179 15.64 -13.39 11.68
N THR A 180 15.87 -12.77 12.83
CA THR A 180 17.18 -12.24 13.26
C THR A 180 17.68 -12.99 14.49
N ASP A 181 18.96 -12.83 14.84
CA ASP A 181 19.53 -13.47 16.02
C ASP A 181 18.87 -12.93 17.30
N PRO A 182 18.23 -13.78 18.14
CA PRO A 182 17.63 -13.34 19.38
C PRO A 182 18.63 -12.76 20.39
N ASN A 183 19.94 -13.02 20.21
CA ASN A 183 21.00 -12.45 21.04
C ASN A 183 21.58 -11.14 20.49
N ARG A 184 20.94 -10.53 19.48
CA ARG A 184 21.34 -9.22 18.97
C ARG A 184 20.96 -8.18 20.03
N ASP A 185 21.89 -7.83 20.90
CA ASP A 185 21.78 -6.63 21.72
C ASP A 185 21.46 -5.44 20.79
N PHE A 186 20.31 -4.81 20.99
CA PHE A 186 19.90 -3.59 20.30
C PHE A 186 20.79 -2.43 20.78
N PHE A 187 22.06 -2.45 20.39
CA PHE A 187 22.94 -1.32 20.57
C PHE A 187 22.45 -0.20 19.65
N ILE A 188 21.63 0.70 20.22
CA ILE A 188 21.61 2.09 19.79
C ILE A 188 23.05 2.56 19.90
N ASN A 189 23.76 2.66 18.78
CA ASN A 189 25.07 3.26 18.75
C ASN A 189 24.83 4.78 18.85
N PRO A 190 25.09 5.46 19.99
CA PRO A 190 24.77 6.88 20.15
C PRO A 190 25.78 7.78 19.39
N GLY A 191 26.61 7.19 18.50
CA GLY A 191 27.82 7.80 17.95
C GLY A 191 27.75 8.30 16.51
N GLU A 192 26.66 8.14 15.77
CA GLU A 192 26.53 8.66 14.38
C GLU A 192 25.53 9.81 14.28
N ALA A 193 25.62 10.74 15.22
CA ALA A 193 25.16 12.12 15.06
C ALA A 193 26.37 13.05 15.16
N GLN A 194 27.17 13.10 14.10
CA GLN A 194 28.07 14.21 13.78
C GLN A 194 28.08 14.45 12.27
#